data_AF-A0A7Y3UD60-F1
#
_entry.id   AF-A0A7Y3UD60-F1
#
_cell.length_a   1.000
_cell.length_b   1.000
_cell.length_c   1.000
_cell.angle_alpha   90.00
_cell.angle_beta   90.00
_cell.angle_gamma   90.00
#
_symmetry.space_group_name_H-M   'P 1'
#
loop_
_entity.id
_entity.type
_entity.pdbx_description
1 polymer ?
#
loop_
_entity_poly.entity_id
_entity_poly.type
_entity_poly.pdbx_seq_one_letter_code
_entity_poly.pdbx_strand_id
1 'polypeptide(L)'
;MQRHREHRSYAFTLIELVAVIIVLAILSGVALPKFFDYSAKAKESACKGALGGVRAAVANFYANAAINGSPAYPSLSEVQSVGSVMQETIPDNPYNGSNSISAATYDASDPPVSGSAGWNYDASSGRFWANSDNVGENEW
;
A
#
# COMPACT_ATOMS: atom_id res chain seq x y z
N MET A 1 23.31 -56.69 28.63
CA MET A 1 24.51 -55.85 28.40
C MET A 1 24.14 -54.69 27.49
N GLN A 2 23.68 -53.55 28.04
CA GLN A 2 23.39 -52.33 27.27
C GLN A 2 24.65 -51.44 27.27
N ARG A 3 25.26 -51.26 26.09
CA ARG A 3 26.38 -50.32 25.93
C ARG A 3 25.82 -48.91 25.84
N HIS A 4 26.10 -48.08 26.84
CA HIS A 4 25.94 -46.63 26.76
C HIS A 4 26.80 -46.10 25.61
N ARG A 5 26.17 -45.55 24.58
CA ARG A 5 26.84 -44.74 23.56
C ARG A 5 26.94 -43.32 24.09
N GLU A 6 28.15 -42.82 24.29
CA GLU A 6 28.34 -41.41 24.62
C GLU A 6 28.01 -40.52 23.41
N HIS A 7 27.10 -39.57 23.62
CA HIS A 7 26.83 -38.51 22.67
C HIS A 7 27.94 -37.47 22.76
N ARG A 8 28.86 -37.46 21.77
CA ARG A 8 29.76 -36.32 21.56
C ARG A 8 28.94 -35.12 21.09
N SER A 9 28.78 -34.11 21.93
CA SER A 9 28.33 -32.79 21.50
C SER A 9 29.47 -32.09 20.76
N TYR A 10 29.29 -31.82 19.48
CA TYR A 10 30.17 -30.92 18.73
C TYR A 10 29.88 -29.49 19.18
N ALA A 11 30.88 -28.85 19.81
CA ALA A 11 30.80 -27.42 20.13
C ALA A 11 31.27 -26.59 18.92
N PHE A 12 30.55 -25.53 18.59
CA PHE A 12 30.93 -24.57 17.55
C PHE A 12 32.22 -23.83 17.92
N THR A 13 33.07 -23.59 16.93
CA THR A 13 34.30 -22.83 17.13
C THR A 13 34.04 -21.32 17.09
N LEU A 14 34.84 -20.53 17.82
CA LEU A 14 34.77 -19.06 17.74
C LEU A 14 35.05 -18.57 16.32
N ILE A 15 35.94 -19.24 15.58
CA ILE A 15 36.27 -18.87 14.21
C ILE A 15 35.10 -19.11 13.25
N GLU A 16 34.31 -20.17 13.43
CA GLU A 16 33.08 -20.37 12.64
C GLU A 16 32.07 -19.25 12.87
N LEU A 17 31.86 -18.86 14.13
CA LEU A 17 30.95 -17.75 14.44
C LEU A 17 31.43 -16.44 13.78
N VAL A 18 32.73 -16.16 13.84
CA VAL A 18 33.33 -14.95 13.25
C VAL A 18 33.24 -14.98 11.71
N ALA A 19 33.51 -16.12 11.08
CA ALA A 19 33.39 -16.24 9.63
C ALA A 19 31.94 -16.01 9.16
N VAL A 20 30.94 -16.51 9.90
CA VAL A 20 29.52 -16.32 9.58
C VAL A 20 29.10 -14.86 9.67
N ILE A 21 29.45 -14.15 10.73
CA ILE A 21 29.09 -12.72 10.87
C ILE A 21 29.78 -11.85 9.80
N ILE A 22 30.99 -12.20 9.37
CA ILE A 22 31.70 -11.49 8.28
C ILE A 22 30.94 -11.66 6.96
N VAL A 23 30.53 -12.90 6.63
CA VAL A 23 29.74 -13.15 5.42
C VAL A 23 28.41 -12.39 5.48
N LEU A 24 27.70 -12.43 6.62
CA LEU A 24 26.46 -11.68 6.81
C LEU A 24 26.65 -10.17 6.68
N ALA A 25 27.78 -9.62 7.16
CA ALA A 25 28.08 -8.19 7.04
C ALA A 25 28.26 -7.76 5.57
N ILE A 26 28.98 -8.55 4.77
CA ILE A 26 29.17 -8.27 3.34
C ILE A 26 27.84 -8.35 2.58
N LEU A 27 27.07 -9.42 2.83
CA LEU A 27 25.76 -9.61 2.19
C LEU A 27 24.79 -8.48 2.58
N SER A 28 24.77 -8.07 3.85
CA SER A 28 23.91 -6.98 4.31
C SER A 28 24.28 -5.65 3.69
N GLY A 29 25.58 -5.37 3.51
CA GLY A 29 26.05 -4.14 2.87
C GLY A 29 25.53 -3.93 1.45
N VAL A 30 25.38 -5.01 0.67
CA VAL A 30 24.84 -4.93 -0.70
C VAL A 30 23.32 -5.11 -0.77
N ALA A 31 22.72 -5.84 0.17
CA ALA A 31 21.30 -6.17 0.15
C ALA A 31 20.41 -5.05 0.70
N LEU A 32 20.84 -4.36 1.77
CA LEU A 32 20.02 -3.35 2.46
C LEU A 32 19.61 -2.16 1.57
N PRO A 33 20.51 -1.54 0.78
CA PRO A 33 20.12 -0.42 -0.09
C PRO A 33 19.05 -0.83 -1.11
N LYS A 34 19.23 -1.99 -1.76
CA LYS A 34 18.26 -2.52 -2.73
C LYS A 34 16.92 -2.88 -2.08
N PHE A 35 16.94 -3.33 -0.84
CA PHE A 35 15.72 -3.66 -0.10
C PHE A 35 14.85 -2.42 0.14
N PHE A 36 15.44 -1.25 0.42
CA PHE A 36 14.68 -0.01 0.55
C PHE A 36 14.03 0.42 -0.77
N ASP A 37 14.76 0.32 -1.90
CA ASP A 37 14.21 0.62 -3.22
C ASP A 37 13.04 -0.31 -3.58
N TYR A 38 13.17 -1.62 -3.29
CA TYR A 38 12.09 -2.58 -3.52
C TYR A 38 10.89 -2.33 -2.62
N SER A 39 11.13 -1.95 -1.36
CA SER A 39 10.05 -1.60 -0.43
C SER A 39 9.27 -0.39 -0.93
N ALA A 40 9.96 0.65 -1.43
CA ALA A 40 9.32 1.82 -2.02
C ALA A 40 8.49 1.46 -3.26
N LYS A 41 9.06 0.69 -4.20
CA LYS A 41 8.35 0.21 -5.41
C LYS A 41 7.15 -0.68 -5.08
N ALA A 42 7.25 -1.49 -4.04
CA ALA A 42 6.14 -2.33 -3.58
C ALA A 42 4.97 -1.47 -3.05
N LYS A 43 5.26 -0.43 -2.27
CA LYS A 43 4.25 0.53 -1.81
C LYS A 43 3.58 1.25 -2.98
N GLU A 44 4.37 1.73 -3.93
CA GLU A 44 3.87 2.41 -5.13
C GLU A 44 2.97 1.48 -5.97
N SER A 45 3.40 0.24 -6.20
CA SER A 45 2.61 -0.75 -6.94
C SER A 45 1.31 -1.12 -6.23
N ALA A 46 1.33 -1.25 -4.89
CA ALA A 46 0.14 -1.52 -4.09
C ALA A 46 -0.84 -0.35 -4.16
N CYS A 47 -0.34 0.88 -4.01
CA CYS A 47 -1.12 2.11 -4.12
C CYS A 47 -1.80 2.22 -5.50
N LYS A 48 -1.02 2.06 -6.58
CA LYS A 48 -1.52 2.05 -7.97
C LYS A 48 -2.60 0.98 -8.18
N GLY A 49 -2.40 -0.22 -7.66
CA GLY A 49 -3.37 -1.31 -7.75
C GLY A 49 -4.69 -0.96 -7.07
N ALA A 50 -4.64 -0.46 -5.83
CA ALA A 50 -5.83 -0.04 -5.09
C ALA A 50 -6.58 1.09 -5.82
N LEU A 51 -5.87 2.12 -6.25
CA LEU A 51 -6.46 3.27 -6.93
C LEU A 51 -7.04 2.92 -8.30
N GLY A 52 -6.40 2.03 -9.06
CA GLY A 52 -6.94 1.53 -10.32
C GLY A 52 -8.30 0.85 -10.12
N GLY A 53 -8.43 0.02 -9.08
CA GLY A 53 -9.69 -0.64 -8.73
C GLY A 53 -10.80 0.35 -8.37
N VAL A 54 -10.50 1.33 -7.51
CA VAL A 54 -11.48 2.30 -7.03
C VAL A 54 -11.91 3.25 -8.15
N ARG A 55 -10.96 3.78 -8.93
CA ARG A 55 -11.25 4.67 -10.06
C ARG A 55 -12.11 3.97 -11.11
N ALA A 56 -11.85 2.69 -11.38
CA ALA A 56 -12.71 1.88 -12.25
C ALA A 56 -14.12 1.71 -11.69
N ALA A 57 -14.26 1.45 -10.38
CA ALA A 57 -15.56 1.34 -9.72
C ALA A 57 -16.36 2.66 -9.77
N VAL A 58 -15.72 3.80 -9.52
CA VAL A 58 -16.32 5.14 -9.64
C VAL A 58 -16.76 5.43 -11.07
N ALA A 59 -15.93 5.09 -12.06
CA ALA A 59 -16.28 5.25 -13.48
C ALA A 59 -17.49 4.38 -13.87
N ASN A 60 -17.54 3.13 -13.39
CA ASN A 60 -18.69 2.25 -13.61
C ASN A 60 -19.97 2.77 -12.94
N PHE A 61 -19.87 3.30 -11.72
CA PHE A 61 -20.99 3.94 -11.03
C PHE A 61 -21.54 5.10 -11.87
N TYR A 62 -20.66 6.00 -12.31
CA TYR A 62 -21.03 7.13 -13.16
C TYR A 62 -21.69 6.68 -14.47
N ALA A 63 -21.13 5.67 -15.14
CA ALA A 63 -21.68 5.13 -16.38
C ALA A 63 -23.10 4.56 -16.19
N ASN A 64 -23.33 3.80 -15.11
CA ASN A 64 -24.65 3.29 -14.77
C ASN A 64 -25.65 4.41 -14.47
N ALA A 65 -25.23 5.44 -13.72
CA ALA A 65 -26.05 6.61 -13.43
C ALA A 65 -26.42 7.39 -14.70
N ALA A 66 -25.48 7.52 -15.63
CA ALA A 66 -25.68 8.15 -16.94
C ALA A 66 -26.71 7.39 -17.80
N ILE A 67 -26.65 6.06 -17.83
CA ILE A 67 -27.62 5.21 -18.54
C ILE A 67 -29.02 5.38 -17.96
N ASN A 68 -29.13 5.56 -16.64
CA ASN A 68 -30.40 5.81 -15.95
C ASN A 68 -30.90 7.27 -16.09
N GLY A 69 -30.22 8.11 -16.87
CA GLY A 69 -30.64 9.49 -17.16
C GLY A 69 -30.26 10.53 -16.12
N SER A 70 -29.44 10.16 -15.12
CA SER A 70 -28.96 11.07 -14.07
C SER A 70 -27.45 10.90 -13.86
N PRO A 71 -26.60 11.33 -14.80
CA PRO A 71 -25.15 11.19 -14.69
C PRO A 71 -24.62 11.93 -13.46
N ALA A 72 -24.14 11.17 -12.49
CA ALA A 72 -23.59 11.68 -11.25
C ALA A 72 -22.46 10.76 -10.76
N TYR A 73 -21.42 11.37 -10.20
CA TYR A 73 -20.41 10.64 -9.43
C TYR A 73 -20.99 10.23 -8.08
N PRO A 74 -20.50 9.13 -7.47
CA PRO A 74 -20.97 8.73 -6.15
C PRO A 74 -20.65 9.81 -5.11
N SER A 75 -21.53 9.97 -4.13
CA SER A 75 -21.27 10.79 -2.95
C SER A 75 -20.17 10.17 -2.08
N LEU A 76 -19.60 10.97 -1.16
CA LEU A 76 -18.61 10.46 -0.20
C LEU A 76 -19.16 9.25 0.59
N SER A 77 -20.41 9.32 1.03
CA SER A 77 -21.08 8.25 1.77
C SER A 77 -21.23 6.96 0.95
N GLU A 78 -21.46 7.06 -0.36
CA GLU A 78 -21.57 5.89 -1.24
C GLU A 78 -20.21 5.26 -1.50
N VAL A 79 -19.15 6.06 -1.66
CA VAL A 79 -17.78 5.51 -1.80
C VAL A 79 -17.31 4.85 -0.50
N GLN A 80 -17.70 5.38 0.67
CA GLN A 80 -17.38 4.80 1.97
C GLN A 80 -18.21 3.56 2.32
N SER A 81 -19.37 3.38 1.69
CA SER A 81 -20.29 2.27 1.99
C SER A 81 -20.03 1.06 1.11
N VAL A 82 -19.61 -0.03 1.73
CA VAL A 82 -19.44 -1.32 1.07
C VAL A 82 -20.76 -1.75 0.40
N GLY A 83 -20.68 -2.22 -0.84
CA GLY A 83 -21.81 -2.63 -1.66
C GLY A 83 -22.46 -1.51 -2.47
N SER A 84 -22.06 -0.24 -2.28
CA SER A 84 -22.55 0.88 -3.10
C SER A 84 -21.67 1.12 -4.33
N VAL A 85 -20.39 1.43 -4.11
CA VAL A 85 -19.41 1.63 -5.20
C VAL A 85 -18.42 0.47 -5.28
N MET A 86 -17.90 0.04 -4.13
CA MET A 86 -16.93 -1.05 -4.02
C MET A 86 -17.55 -2.23 -3.26
N GLN A 87 -17.22 -3.46 -3.65
CA GLN A 87 -17.75 -4.67 -2.98
C GLN A 87 -17.05 -5.00 -1.66
N GLU A 88 -15.84 -4.50 -1.47
CA GLU A 88 -15.04 -4.67 -0.26
C GLU A 88 -14.49 -3.32 0.18
N THR A 89 -14.03 -3.22 1.43
CA THR A 89 -13.31 -2.04 1.88
C THR A 89 -12.02 -1.89 1.08
N ILE A 90 -11.68 -0.65 0.70
CA ILE A 90 -10.39 -0.35 0.10
C ILE A 90 -9.26 -0.80 1.04
N PRO A 91 -8.14 -1.35 0.53
CA PRO A 91 -6.99 -1.67 1.36
C PRO A 91 -6.43 -0.44 2.06
N ASP A 92 -5.63 -0.68 3.11
CA ASP A 92 -4.88 0.39 3.76
C ASP A 92 -3.94 1.06 2.74
N ASN A 93 -3.88 2.38 2.78
CA ASN A 93 -2.90 3.13 2.03
C ASN A 93 -1.50 2.73 2.54
N PRO A 94 -0.59 2.24 1.65
CA PRO A 94 0.73 1.75 2.03
C PRO A 94 1.68 2.82 2.61
N TYR A 95 1.32 4.10 2.53
CA TYR A 95 2.11 5.23 3.01
C TYR A 95 1.78 5.64 4.44
N ASN A 96 0.51 5.52 4.86
CA ASN A 96 0.06 5.95 6.19
C ASN A 96 -0.73 4.90 6.98
N GLY A 97 -0.98 3.71 6.41
CA GLY A 97 -1.61 2.58 7.09
C GLY A 97 -3.10 2.78 7.39
N SER A 98 -3.78 3.68 6.70
CA SER A 98 -5.21 3.97 6.89
C SER A 98 -5.99 3.57 5.64
N ASN A 99 -7.17 2.98 5.81
CA ASN A 99 -8.11 2.70 4.71
C ASN A 99 -9.29 3.69 4.65
N SER A 100 -9.34 4.64 5.58
CA SER A 100 -10.42 5.62 5.62
C SER A 100 -10.36 6.58 4.43
N ILE A 101 -11.54 7.02 3.97
CA ILE A 101 -11.69 7.90 2.81
C ILE A 101 -12.22 9.24 3.31
N SER A 102 -11.54 10.35 3.02
CA SER A 102 -12.04 11.69 3.31
C SER A 102 -12.48 12.43 2.06
N ALA A 103 -13.44 13.34 2.22
CA ALA A 103 -13.74 14.32 1.20
C ALA A 103 -12.56 15.29 1.05
N ALA A 104 -12.20 15.55 -0.20
CA ALA A 104 -11.20 16.53 -0.55
C ALA A 104 -11.51 17.12 -1.93
N THR A 105 -11.04 18.34 -2.18
CA THR A 105 -11.14 18.98 -3.50
C THR A 105 -9.79 18.86 -4.18
N TYR A 106 -9.76 18.35 -5.41
CA TYR A 106 -8.49 18.24 -6.14
C TYR A 106 -7.98 19.63 -6.54
N ASP A 107 -6.78 19.98 -6.08
CA ASP A 107 -5.99 21.09 -6.61
C ASP A 107 -4.75 20.51 -7.30
N ALA A 108 -4.54 20.85 -8.58
CA ALA A 108 -3.42 20.35 -9.37
C ALA A 108 -2.06 20.88 -8.90
N SER A 109 -2.05 21.98 -8.14
CA SER A 109 -0.85 22.57 -7.57
C SER A 109 -0.48 22.02 -6.19
N ASP A 110 -1.44 21.40 -5.50
CA ASP A 110 -1.27 20.81 -4.18
C ASP A 110 -2.29 19.66 -4.02
N PRO A 111 -1.97 18.41 -4.41
CA PRO A 111 -2.88 17.30 -4.18
C PRO A 111 -3.10 17.21 -2.66
N PRO A 112 -4.34 17.35 -2.16
CA PRO A 112 -4.55 17.62 -0.75
C PRO A 112 -4.10 16.45 0.10
N VAL A 113 -3.07 16.70 0.90
CA VAL A 113 -2.63 15.85 2.01
C VAL A 113 -3.34 16.29 3.28
N SER A 114 -4.66 16.09 3.34
CA SER A 114 -5.46 16.58 4.46
C SER A 114 -5.79 15.46 5.45
N GLY A 115 -5.36 15.63 6.69
CA GLY A 115 -5.81 14.83 7.83
C GLY A 115 -5.23 13.41 7.88
N SER A 116 -5.84 12.56 8.72
CA SER A 116 -5.36 11.20 9.01
C SER A 116 -5.98 10.12 8.11
N ALA A 117 -6.67 10.51 7.04
CA ALA A 117 -7.32 9.57 6.14
C ALA A 117 -6.31 8.83 5.27
N GLY A 118 -6.65 7.62 4.83
CA GLY A 118 -5.85 6.87 3.87
C GLY A 118 -5.98 7.42 2.47
N TRP A 119 -7.20 7.80 2.11
CA TRP A 119 -7.57 8.10 0.75
C TRP A 119 -8.42 9.36 0.69
N ASN A 120 -8.35 10.03 -0.45
CA ASN A 120 -9.08 11.26 -0.68
C ASN A 120 -9.96 11.11 -1.91
N TYR A 121 -11.17 11.67 -1.80
CA TYR A 121 -12.18 11.60 -2.84
C TYR A 121 -12.85 12.96 -3.06
N ASP A 122 -12.92 13.36 -4.33
CA ASP A 122 -13.67 14.53 -4.79
C ASP A 122 -14.96 14.08 -5.46
N ALA A 123 -16.09 14.22 -4.76
CA ALA A 123 -17.40 13.86 -5.28
C ALA A 123 -17.86 14.74 -6.46
N SER A 124 -17.28 15.92 -6.65
CA SER A 124 -17.65 16.81 -7.76
C SER A 124 -17.04 16.36 -9.09
N SER A 125 -15.82 15.80 -9.04
CA SER A 125 -15.06 15.40 -10.23
C SER A 125 -14.89 13.88 -10.36
N GLY A 126 -15.31 13.10 -9.35
CA GLY A 126 -15.09 11.66 -9.28
C GLY A 126 -13.63 11.26 -9.08
N ARG A 127 -12.75 12.22 -8.78
CA ARG A 127 -11.32 11.98 -8.62
C ARG A 127 -11.05 11.31 -7.28
N PHE A 128 -10.14 10.34 -7.31
CA PHE A 128 -9.74 9.57 -6.14
C PHE A 128 -8.21 9.41 -6.11
N TRP A 129 -7.57 9.67 -4.98
CA TRP A 129 -6.11 9.64 -4.84
C TRP A 129 -5.67 9.18 -3.44
N ALA A 130 -4.39 8.78 -3.34
CA ALA A 130 -3.78 8.45 -2.06
C ALA A 130 -3.50 9.71 -1.25
N ASN A 131 -3.79 9.67 0.05
CA ASN A 131 -3.32 10.69 0.97
C ASN A 131 -1.84 10.40 1.31
N SER A 132 -0.92 11.12 0.69
CA SER A 132 0.51 10.93 0.91
C SER A 132 1.31 12.21 0.67
N ASP A 133 2.25 12.48 1.57
CA ASP A 133 3.17 13.63 1.54
C ASP A 133 4.36 13.43 0.59
N ASN A 134 4.48 12.26 -0.03
CA ASN A 134 5.59 11.95 -0.93
C ASN A 134 5.29 12.42 -2.36
N VAL A 135 6.28 13.07 -2.96
CA VAL A 135 6.21 13.60 -4.34
C VAL A 135 6.14 12.45 -5.36
N GLY A 136 5.30 12.58 -6.39
CA GLY A 136 5.17 11.61 -7.49
C GLY A 136 4.14 10.50 -7.27
N GLU A 137 3.63 10.32 -6.06
CA GLU A 137 2.77 9.16 -5.71
C GLU A 137 1.33 9.26 -6.24
N ASN A 138 0.97 10.37 -6.86
CA ASN A 138 -0.33 10.60 -7.51
C ASN A 138 -0.20 11.11 -8.96
N GLU A 139 1.02 11.08 -9.54
CA GLU A 139 1.33 11.65 -10.86
C GLU A 139 1.17 10.66 -12.04
N TRP A 140 0.49 9.55 -11.83
CA TRP A 140 0.35 8.44 -12.79
C TRP A 140 -1.10 8.24 -13.28
#